data_AF-A0A523GTD3-F1
#
_entry.id   AF-A0A523GTD3-F1
#
_cell.length_a   1.000
_cell.length_b   1.000
_cell.length_c   1.000
_cell.angle_alpha   90.00
_cell.angle_beta   90.00
_cell.angle_gamma   90.00
#
_symmetry.space_group_name_H-M   'P 1'
#
loop_
_entity.id
_entity.type
_entity.pdbx_description
1 polymer ?
#
loop_
_entity_poly.entity_id
_entity_poly.type
_entity_poly.pdbx_seq_one_letter_code
_entity_poly.pdbx_strand_id
1 'polypeptide(L)'
;MLQLAFVVMSRPLLIRPTLRATKHTLKICDSLYGKAHHKNGKANAFRHALWNIEICQGSFGVTKNVGKSIYWAKKITDLHEKMAPNAKLETAMDLHNNEIGRMLFMSIADRNESNFVDYIQKKVENAQLLTKVEDIENYKNELVYISD
;
A
#
# COMPACT_ATOMS: atom_id res chain seq x y z
N MET A 1 15.10 -13.59 0.67
CA MET A 1 16.44 -13.21 0.20
C MET A 1 16.58 -13.34 -1.34
N LEU A 2 16.60 -14.55 -1.93
CA LEU A 2 16.77 -14.73 -3.39
C LEU A 2 15.61 -14.16 -4.25
N GLN A 3 14.36 -14.21 -3.77
CA GLN A 3 13.20 -13.71 -4.51
C GLN A 3 13.16 -12.17 -4.64
N LEU A 4 13.67 -11.44 -3.63
CA LEU A 4 13.79 -9.98 -3.66
C LEU A 4 14.88 -9.54 -4.62
N ALA A 5 16.04 -10.21 -4.58
CA ALA A 5 17.10 -9.97 -5.53
C ALA A 5 16.61 -10.17 -6.98
N PHE A 6 15.85 -11.23 -7.27
CA PHE A 6 15.33 -11.50 -8.62
C PHE A 6 14.33 -10.43 -9.10
N VAL A 7 13.37 -10.02 -8.28
CA VAL A 7 12.40 -8.97 -8.63
C VAL A 7 13.11 -7.64 -8.88
N VAL A 8 14.04 -7.27 -8.00
CA VAL A 8 14.85 -6.05 -8.07
C VAL A 8 15.77 -6.07 -9.31
N MET A 9 16.40 -7.20 -9.63
CA MET A 9 17.23 -7.37 -10.84
C MET A 9 16.42 -7.29 -12.14
N SER A 10 15.14 -7.69 -12.13
CA SER A 10 14.31 -7.68 -13.35
C SER A 10 13.98 -6.27 -13.85
N ARG A 11 13.96 -5.26 -12.97
CA ARG A 11 13.60 -3.86 -13.31
C ARG A 11 14.43 -2.85 -12.49
N PRO A 12 15.74 -2.74 -12.73
CA PRO A 12 16.63 -1.92 -11.91
C PRO A 12 16.28 -0.43 -11.88
N LEU A 13 15.71 0.10 -12.97
CA LEU A 13 15.27 1.50 -13.05
C LEU A 13 14.13 1.84 -12.08
N LEU A 14 13.37 0.85 -11.60
CA LEU A 14 12.26 1.05 -10.66
C LEU A 14 12.70 1.03 -9.19
N ILE A 15 13.93 0.60 -8.89
CA ILE A 15 14.44 0.50 -7.52
C ILE A 15 14.47 1.87 -6.84
N ARG A 16 15.11 2.86 -7.48
CA ARG A 16 15.27 4.20 -6.90
C ARG A 16 13.91 4.89 -6.65
N PRO A 17 12.94 4.87 -7.60
CA PRO A 17 11.58 5.32 -7.33
C PRO A 17 10.91 4.59 -6.16
N THR A 18 11.01 3.27 -6.08
CA THR A 18 10.44 2.49 -4.97
C THR A 18 11.04 2.88 -3.62
N LEU A 19 12.36 3.01 -3.51
CA LEU A 19 13.01 3.42 -2.26
C LEU A 19 12.60 4.84 -1.83
N ARG A 20 12.45 5.75 -2.80
CA ARG A 20 11.95 7.12 -2.55
C ARG A 20 10.51 7.10 -2.05
N ALA A 21 9.63 6.35 -2.71
CA ALA A 21 8.24 6.15 -2.32
C ALA A 21 8.11 5.60 -0.90
N THR A 22 8.86 4.54 -0.57
CA THR A 22 8.88 3.96 0.78
C THR A 22 9.33 4.98 1.83
N LYS A 23 10.43 5.70 1.58
CA LYS A 23 10.94 6.71 2.51
C LYS A 23 9.94 7.86 2.70
N HIS A 24 9.30 8.30 1.62
CA HIS A 24 8.31 9.38 1.67
C HIS A 24 7.07 8.97 2.46
N THR A 25 6.56 7.76 2.19
CA THR A 25 5.42 7.17 2.92
C THR A 25 5.70 7.10 4.42
N LEU A 26 6.85 6.54 4.81
CA LEU A 26 7.22 6.43 6.22
C LEU A 26 7.34 7.80 6.89
N LYS A 27 7.95 8.78 6.22
CA LYS A 27 8.04 10.15 6.75
C LYS A 27 6.66 10.77 7.01
N ILE A 28 5.71 10.60 6.09
CA ILE A 28 4.33 11.08 6.26
C ILE A 28 3.66 10.35 7.43
N CYS A 29 3.76 9.02 7.48
CA CYS A 29 3.12 8.21 8.52
C CYS A 29 3.71 8.49 9.90
N ASP A 30 5.02 8.67 10.01
CA ASP A 30 5.70 9.06 11.25
C ASP A 30 5.20 10.43 11.74
N SER A 31 5.04 11.38 10.82
CA SER A 31 4.54 12.72 11.15
C SER A 31 3.07 12.73 11.59
N LEU A 32 2.22 11.89 10.98
CA LEU A 32 0.78 11.87 11.24
C LEU A 32 0.40 10.97 12.43
N TYR A 33 1.10 9.84 12.59
CA TYR A 33 0.68 8.76 13.48
C TYR A 33 1.78 8.26 14.42
N GLY A 34 3.00 8.81 14.36
CA GLY A 34 4.12 8.37 15.20
C GLY A 34 4.39 6.88 15.03
N LYS A 35 4.39 6.11 16.14
CA LYS A 35 4.59 4.65 16.07
C LYS A 35 3.31 3.84 15.81
N ALA A 36 2.14 4.47 15.79
CA ALA A 36 0.87 3.75 15.66
C ALA A 36 0.71 3.07 14.29
N HIS A 37 1.32 3.64 13.23
CA HIS A 37 1.28 3.03 11.90
C HIS A 37 2.05 1.70 11.81
N HIS A 38 2.87 1.35 12.81
CA HIS A 38 3.54 0.04 12.92
C HIS A 38 2.71 -1.03 13.64
N LYS A 39 1.48 -0.72 14.03
CA LYS A 39 0.52 -1.67 14.63
C LYS A 39 -0.46 -2.16 13.57
N ASN A 40 -1.61 -2.69 13.97
CA ASN A 40 -2.59 -3.25 13.05
C ASN A 40 -3.89 -2.44 12.98
N GLY A 41 -3.81 -1.15 13.34
CA GLY A 41 -4.95 -0.24 13.36
C GLY A 41 -5.10 0.63 12.13
N LYS A 42 -5.97 1.63 12.24
CA LYS A 42 -6.31 2.56 11.15
C LYS A 42 -5.08 3.27 10.56
N ALA A 43 -4.09 3.60 11.38
CA ALA A 43 -2.83 4.18 10.92
C ALA A 43 -2.00 3.23 10.02
N ASN A 44 -2.08 1.92 10.26
CA ASN A 44 -1.45 0.92 9.42
C ASN A 44 -2.18 0.79 8.08
N ALA A 45 -3.51 0.75 8.11
CA ALA A 45 -4.33 0.75 6.89
C ALA A 45 -4.02 1.97 5.99
N PHE A 46 -3.89 3.16 6.60
CA PHE A 46 -3.41 4.37 5.92
C PHE A 46 -2.04 4.15 5.25
N ARG A 47 -1.06 3.65 6.02
CA ARG A 47 0.31 3.43 5.53
C ARG A 47 0.34 2.51 4.32
N HIS A 48 -0.35 1.37 4.38
CA HIS A 48 -0.36 0.39 3.29
C HIS A 48 -1.00 0.95 2.00
N ALA A 49 -2.09 1.69 2.14
CA ALA A 49 -2.73 2.36 1.02
C ALA A 49 -1.82 3.43 0.39
N LEU A 50 -1.25 4.32 1.20
CA LEU A 50 -0.35 5.39 0.74
C LEU A 50 0.91 4.80 0.10
N TRP A 51 1.48 3.75 0.69
CA TRP A 51 2.68 3.11 0.17
C TRP A 51 2.48 2.60 -1.26
N ASN A 52 1.34 1.96 -1.52
CA ASN A 52 1.02 1.44 -2.85
C ASN A 52 0.80 2.56 -3.86
N ILE A 53 0.13 3.65 -3.46
CA ILE A 53 -0.04 4.83 -4.32
C ILE A 53 1.33 5.42 -4.70
N GLU A 54 2.19 5.65 -3.71
CA GLU A 54 3.52 6.25 -3.91
C GLU A 54 4.42 5.36 -4.78
N ILE A 55 4.41 4.03 -4.58
CA ILE A 55 5.15 3.11 -5.47
C ILE A 55 4.60 3.18 -6.89
N CYS A 56 3.28 3.17 -7.07
CA CYS A 56 2.64 3.29 -8.37
C CYS A 56 3.04 4.61 -9.06
N GLN A 57 2.96 5.74 -8.38
CA GLN A 57 3.34 7.05 -8.92
C GLN A 57 4.81 7.13 -9.32
N GLY A 58 5.71 6.70 -8.42
CA GLY A 58 7.14 6.66 -8.70
C GLY A 58 7.46 5.77 -9.90
N SER A 59 6.78 4.62 -10.00
CA SER A 59 6.95 3.68 -11.11
C SER A 59 6.33 4.19 -12.41
N PHE A 60 5.23 4.93 -12.35
CA PHE A 60 4.59 5.55 -13.51
C PHE A 60 5.51 6.58 -14.16
N GLY A 61 6.29 7.31 -13.37
CA GLY A 61 7.33 8.21 -13.86
C GLY A 61 8.32 7.54 -14.83
N VAL A 62 8.59 6.23 -14.64
CA VAL A 62 9.50 5.42 -15.47
C VAL A 62 8.76 4.62 -16.54
N THR A 63 7.69 3.93 -16.16
CA THR A 63 6.98 3.00 -17.06
C THR A 63 6.05 3.70 -18.04
N LYS A 64 5.57 4.91 -17.68
CA LYS A 64 4.53 5.67 -18.38
C LYS A 64 3.27 4.84 -18.65
N ASN A 65 2.98 3.87 -17.79
CA ASN A 65 1.86 2.96 -17.96
C ASN A 65 1.27 2.58 -16.59
N VAL A 66 -0.03 2.81 -16.44
CA VAL A 66 -0.78 2.58 -15.18
C VAL A 66 -0.70 1.10 -14.79
N GLY A 67 -1.04 0.17 -15.70
CA GLY A 67 -1.03 -1.27 -15.42
C GLY A 67 0.34 -1.82 -15.03
N LYS A 68 1.42 -1.39 -15.71
CA LYS A 68 2.80 -1.79 -15.35
C LYS A 68 3.21 -1.25 -13.98
N SER A 69 2.73 -0.06 -13.60
CA SER A 69 3.01 0.56 -12.30
C SER A 69 2.31 -0.17 -11.16
N ILE A 70 1.02 -0.49 -11.35
CA ILE A 70 0.22 -1.31 -10.43
C ILE A 70 0.84 -2.69 -10.25
N TYR A 71 1.22 -3.35 -11.36
CA TYR A 71 1.88 -4.65 -11.32
C TYR A 71 3.18 -4.62 -10.52
N TRP A 72 3.99 -3.57 -10.70
CA TRP A 72 5.23 -3.42 -9.95
C TRP A 72 4.99 -3.19 -8.46
N ALA A 73 4.05 -2.31 -8.10
CA ALA A 73 3.68 -2.08 -6.70
C ALA A 73 3.26 -3.39 -6.03
N LYS A 74 2.33 -4.13 -6.66
CA LYS A 74 1.88 -5.45 -6.17
C LYS A 74 3.05 -6.41 -5.96
N LYS A 75 3.95 -6.54 -6.94
CA LYS A 75 5.11 -7.43 -6.85
C LYS A 75 6.02 -7.10 -5.68
N ILE A 76 6.25 -5.81 -5.41
CA ILE A 76 7.09 -5.36 -4.30
C ILE A 76 6.40 -5.59 -2.96
N THR A 77 5.12 -5.21 -2.83
CA THR A 77 4.42 -5.30 -1.55
C THR A 77 4.07 -6.74 -1.19
N ASP A 78 3.60 -7.57 -2.13
CA ASP A 78 3.38 -9.00 -1.88
C ASP A 78 4.65 -9.70 -1.38
N LEU A 79 5.80 -9.31 -1.94
CA LEU A 79 7.08 -9.88 -1.55
C LEU A 79 7.53 -9.38 -0.17
N HIS A 80 7.24 -8.12 0.17
CA HIS A 80 7.46 -7.60 1.51
C HIS A 80 6.67 -8.41 2.56
N GLU A 81 5.36 -8.57 2.36
CA GLU A 81 4.51 -9.36 3.28
C GLU A 81 4.98 -10.81 3.41
N LYS A 82 5.44 -11.42 2.30
CA LYS A 82 5.98 -12.78 2.33
C LYS A 82 7.29 -12.90 3.11
N MET A 83 8.11 -11.85 3.14
CA MET A 83 9.39 -11.85 3.86
C MET A 83 9.27 -11.44 5.33
N ALA A 84 8.17 -10.77 5.70
CA ALA A 84 7.84 -10.39 7.07
C ALA A 84 6.58 -11.16 7.52
N PRO A 85 6.70 -12.48 7.81
CA PRO A 85 5.54 -13.30 8.10
C PRO A 85 4.79 -12.80 9.34
N ASN A 86 3.52 -12.45 9.14
CA ASN A 86 2.58 -12.02 10.18
C ASN A 86 1.51 -13.09 10.44
N ALA A 87 0.62 -12.85 11.40
CA ALA A 87 -0.56 -13.71 11.55
C ALA A 87 -1.42 -13.70 10.26
N LYS A 88 -2.23 -14.74 10.05
CA LYS A 88 -3.06 -14.85 8.83
C LYS A 88 -3.99 -13.64 8.64
N LEU A 89 -4.61 -13.16 9.72
CA LEU A 89 -5.52 -12.01 9.68
C LEU A 89 -4.79 -10.69 9.38
N GLU A 90 -3.62 -10.48 9.99
CA GLU A 90 -2.73 -9.33 9.74
C GLU A 90 -2.28 -9.29 8.27
N THR A 91 -1.77 -10.43 7.78
CA THR A 91 -1.35 -10.56 6.37
C THR A 91 -2.50 -10.27 5.41
N ALA A 92 -3.72 -10.74 5.73
CA ALA A 92 -4.89 -10.52 4.90
C ALA A 92 -5.32 -9.04 4.90
N MET A 93 -5.29 -8.37 6.06
CA MET A 93 -5.50 -6.92 6.18
C MET A 93 -4.48 -6.12 5.36
N ASP A 94 -3.19 -6.44 5.50
CA ASP A 94 -2.11 -5.72 4.81
C ASP A 94 -2.22 -5.89 3.28
N LEU A 95 -2.46 -7.12 2.80
CA LEU A 95 -2.66 -7.40 1.37
C LEU A 95 -3.90 -6.69 0.80
N HIS A 96 -5.00 -6.64 1.57
CA HIS A 96 -6.22 -5.94 1.18
C HIS A 96 -5.99 -4.42 1.08
N ASN A 97 -5.44 -3.81 2.13
CA ASN A 97 -5.14 -2.37 2.13
C ASN A 97 -4.11 -1.99 1.05
N ASN A 98 -3.16 -2.88 0.76
CA ASN A 98 -2.24 -2.73 -0.36
C ASN A 98 -3.00 -2.69 -1.71
N GLU A 99 -4.01 -3.55 -1.91
CA GLU A 99 -4.85 -3.55 -3.10
C GLU A 99 -5.70 -2.29 -3.22
N ILE A 100 -6.33 -1.84 -2.12
CA ILE A 100 -7.08 -0.58 -2.09
C ILE A 100 -6.18 0.58 -2.55
N GLY A 101 -4.94 0.68 -2.04
CA GLY A 101 -4.00 1.71 -2.50
C GLY A 101 -3.73 1.67 -4.02
N ARG A 102 -3.60 0.48 -4.61
CA ARG A 102 -3.42 0.32 -6.07
C ARG A 102 -4.67 0.72 -6.85
N MET A 103 -5.85 0.36 -6.37
CA MET A 103 -7.14 0.76 -6.96
C MET A 103 -7.32 2.29 -6.91
N LEU A 104 -6.93 2.92 -5.80
CA LEU A 104 -6.97 4.37 -5.67
C LEU A 104 -6.06 5.07 -6.68
N PHE A 105 -4.82 4.59 -6.84
CA PHE A 105 -3.93 5.11 -7.88
C PHE A 105 -4.55 5.03 -9.27
N MET A 106 -5.19 3.90 -9.62
CA MET A 106 -5.88 3.75 -10.91
C MET A 106 -6.97 4.81 -11.08
N SER A 107 -7.84 4.97 -10.08
CA SER A 107 -8.95 5.93 -10.13
C SER A 107 -8.50 7.39 -10.24
N ILE A 108 -7.32 7.72 -9.70
CA ILE A 108 -6.81 9.09 -9.67
C ILE A 108 -5.95 9.42 -10.90
N ALA A 109 -5.23 8.45 -11.46
CA ALA A 109 -4.59 8.61 -12.76
C ALA A 109 -5.60 9.02 -13.84
N ASP A 110 -6.84 8.56 -13.70
CA ASP A 110 -7.96 8.93 -14.58
C ASP A 110 -8.55 10.32 -14.27
N ARG A 111 -8.29 10.89 -13.08
CA ARG A 111 -8.94 12.12 -12.56
C ARG A 111 -8.02 13.33 -12.34
N ASN A 112 -6.69 13.18 -12.46
CA ASN A 112 -5.71 14.26 -12.20
C ASN A 112 -5.80 14.89 -10.78
N GLU A 113 -6.28 14.15 -9.77
CA GLU A 113 -6.30 14.62 -8.37
C GLU A 113 -4.92 14.49 -7.72
N SER A 114 -4.48 15.50 -6.96
CA SER A 114 -3.10 15.58 -6.45
C SER A 114 -2.94 15.31 -4.94
N ASN A 115 -4.03 15.30 -4.15
CA ASN A 115 -3.93 15.15 -2.69
C ASN A 115 -4.44 13.79 -2.18
N PHE A 116 -3.58 12.78 -2.31
CA PHE A 116 -3.86 11.41 -1.87
C PHE A 116 -3.90 11.26 -0.35
N VAL A 117 -3.15 12.11 0.39
CA VAL A 117 -3.10 12.04 1.85
C VAL A 117 -4.48 12.30 2.44
N ASP A 118 -5.09 13.44 2.10
CA ASP A 118 -6.42 13.81 2.59
C ASP A 118 -7.48 12.79 2.15
N TYR A 119 -7.37 12.29 0.91
CA TYR A 119 -8.30 11.30 0.38
C TYR A 119 -8.24 9.97 1.15
N ILE A 120 -7.04 9.47 1.43
CA ILE A 120 -6.88 8.24 2.23
C ILE A 120 -7.32 8.49 3.66
N GLN A 121 -7.02 9.64 4.27
CA GLN A 121 -7.49 9.99 5.62
C GLN A 121 -9.02 9.90 5.73
N LYS A 122 -9.75 10.46 4.76
CA LYS A 122 -11.23 10.34 4.69
C LYS A 122 -11.70 8.90 4.51
N LYS A 123 -10.96 8.07 3.77
CA LYS A 123 -11.27 6.62 3.66
C LYS A 123 -11.01 5.88 4.98
N VAL A 124 -10.00 6.28 5.73
CA VAL A 124 -9.66 5.68 7.03
C VAL A 124 -10.71 5.96 8.10
N GLU A 125 -11.40 7.10 8.03
CA GLU A 125 -12.56 7.40 8.90
C GLU A 125 -13.63 6.30 8.79
N ASN A 126 -13.86 5.82 7.56
CA ASN A 126 -14.82 4.78 7.22
C ASN A 126 -14.20 3.37 7.14
N ALA A 127 -12.97 3.18 7.64
CA ALA A 127 -12.33 1.87 7.64
C ALA A 127 -13.10 0.88 8.54
N GLN A 128 -13.12 -0.38 8.13
CA GLN A 128 -13.92 -1.44 8.77
C GLN A 128 -13.04 -2.31 9.67
N LEU A 129 -13.56 -2.65 10.85
CA LEU A 129 -12.91 -3.60 11.74
C LEU A 129 -13.05 -5.01 11.17
N LEU A 130 -11.94 -5.67 10.95
CA LEU A 130 -11.84 -7.01 10.42
C LEU A 130 -11.58 -7.99 11.57
N THR A 131 -12.46 -8.97 11.74
CA THR A 131 -12.31 -9.98 12.81
C THR A 131 -11.94 -11.36 12.27
N LYS A 132 -12.25 -11.62 10.99
CA LYS A 132 -12.00 -12.87 10.29
C LYS A 132 -11.56 -12.59 8.86
N VAL A 133 -10.79 -13.50 8.26
CA VAL A 133 -10.27 -13.32 6.89
C VAL A 133 -11.39 -13.32 5.86
N GLU A 134 -12.43 -14.12 6.10
CA GLU A 134 -13.59 -14.28 5.22
C GLU A 134 -14.40 -12.98 5.06
N ASP A 135 -14.33 -12.08 6.04
CA ASP A 135 -15.06 -10.81 6.03
C ASP A 135 -14.50 -9.79 5.02
N ILE A 136 -13.29 -10.01 4.49
CA ILE A 136 -12.65 -9.13 3.49
C ILE A 136 -13.54 -8.97 2.25
N GLU A 137 -14.25 -10.02 1.86
CA GLU A 137 -15.16 -9.99 0.70
C GLU A 137 -16.32 -9.00 0.89
N ASN A 138 -16.63 -8.59 2.12
CA ASN A 138 -17.65 -7.60 2.43
C ASN A 138 -17.12 -6.16 2.33
N TYR A 139 -15.80 -5.97 2.25
CA TYR A 139 -15.12 -4.66 2.37
C TYR A 139 -14.26 -4.32 1.15
N LYS A 140 -14.72 -4.70 -0.05
CA LYS A 140 -13.94 -4.61 -1.31
C LYS A 140 -13.45 -3.21 -1.67
N ASN A 141 -14.07 -2.16 -1.15
CA ASN A 141 -13.77 -0.76 -1.48
C ASN A 141 -13.34 0.08 -0.26
N GLU A 142 -13.27 -0.57 0.90
CA GLU A 142 -13.01 0.00 2.21
C GLU A 142 -11.63 -0.45 2.68
N LEU A 143 -10.95 0.45 3.39
CA LEU A 143 -9.78 0.03 4.16
C LEU A 143 -10.23 -0.79 5.36
N VAL A 144 -9.39 -1.71 5.81
CA VAL A 144 -9.68 -2.58 6.94
C VAL A 144 -8.59 -2.50 8.00
N TYR A 145 -8.94 -2.75 9.25
CA TYR A 145 -8.01 -2.78 10.39
C TYR A 145 -8.43 -3.84 11.40
N ILE A 146 -7.55 -4.28 12.31
CA ILE A 146 -7.85 -5.40 13.22
C ILE A 146 -7.60 -5.07 14.71
N SER A 147 -7.03 -3.90 15.02
CA SER A 147 -6.85 -3.40 16.39
C SER A 147 -7.06 -1.89 16.42
N ASP A 148 -7.60 -1.33 17.49
CA ASP A 148 -7.65 0.14 17.65
C ASP A 148 -6.24 0.77 17.72
#